data_AF-A0A971UB53-F1
#
_entry.id   AF-A0A971UB53-F1
#
_cell.length_a   1.000
_cell.length_b   1.000
_cell.length_c   1.000
_cell.angle_alpha   90.00
_cell.angle_beta   90.00
_cell.angle_gamma   90.00
#
_symmetry.space_group_name_H-M   'P 1'
#
loop_
_entity.id
_entity.type
_entity.pdbx_description
1 polymer ?
#
loop_
_entity_poly.entity_id
_entity_poly.type
_entity_poly.pdbx_seq_one_letter_code
_entity_poly.pdbx_strand_id
1 'polypeptide(L)'
;MHLANMGAVELPEAIRDKVERFDTMGGSLHCYPIECGVIGYRDILSVSFSRAIDRPFAENRFFEILAADGAAVHRERYGHSGS
;
A
#
# COMPACT_ATOMS: atom_id res chain seq x y z
N MET A 1 12.18 7.97 10.83
CA MET A 1 11.02 7.17 10.39
C MET A 1 9.79 7.81 11.01
N HIS A 2 8.81 8.19 10.21
CA HIS A 2 7.54 8.73 10.69
C HIS A 2 6.48 7.65 10.54
N LEU A 3 5.71 7.40 11.59
CA LEU A 3 4.60 6.45 11.59
C LEU A 3 3.33 7.22 11.92
N ALA A 4 2.37 7.18 11.01
CA ALA A 4 1.02 7.67 11.23
C ALA A 4 0.06 6.48 11.28
N ASN A 5 -0.81 6.44 12.28
CA ASN A 5 -1.83 5.41 12.43
C ASN A 5 -3.19 6.10 12.55
N MET A 6 -4.10 5.78 11.63
CA MET A 6 -5.47 6.33 11.64
C MET A 6 -6.43 5.55 12.55
N GLY A 7 -5.99 4.40 13.07
CA GLY A 7 -6.87 3.49 13.80
C GLY A 7 -7.90 2.82 12.90
N ALA A 8 -8.97 2.31 13.52
CA ALA A 8 -10.11 1.78 12.78
C ALA A 8 -11.00 2.92 12.27
N VAL A 9 -11.31 2.90 10.98
CA VAL A 9 -12.23 3.85 10.35
C VAL A 9 -13.52 3.12 10.01
N GLU A 10 -14.65 3.68 10.43
CA GLU A 10 -15.96 3.13 10.10
C GLU A 10 -16.50 3.69 8.80
N LEU A 11 -17.01 2.81 7.94
CA LEU A 11 -17.71 3.21 6.73
C LEU A 11 -19.16 3.61 7.05
N PRO A 12 -19.65 4.75 6.50
CA PRO A 12 -21.06 5.06 6.47
C PRO A 12 -21.86 3.92 5.84
N GLU A 13 -23.02 3.59 6.44
CA GLU A 13 -23.88 2.48 6.02
C GLU A 13 -24.21 2.54 4.51
N ALA A 14 -24.51 3.74 4.00
CA ALA A 14 -24.88 3.98 2.60
C ALA A 14 -23.82 3.58 1.55
N ILE A 15 -22.55 3.42 1.97
CA ILE A 15 -21.44 3.05 1.07
C ILE A 15 -20.77 1.73 1.44
N ARG A 16 -21.09 1.14 2.60
CA ARG A 16 -20.42 -0.07 3.12
C ARG A 16 -20.41 -1.23 2.13
N ASP A 17 -21.52 -1.44 1.41
CA ASP A 17 -21.66 -2.55 0.45
C ASP A 17 -21.13 -2.23 -0.95
N LYS A 18 -20.75 -0.97 -1.19
CA LYS A 18 -20.22 -0.50 -2.49
C LYS A 18 -18.69 -0.44 -2.51
N VAL A 19 -18.05 -0.48 -1.34
CA VAL A 19 -16.59 -0.46 -1.22
C VAL A 19 -16.08 -1.89 -1.21
N GLU A 20 -15.27 -2.22 -2.22
CA GLU A 20 -14.66 -3.54 -2.39
C GLU A 20 -13.28 -3.63 -1.72
N ARG A 21 -12.50 -2.56 -1.78
CA ARG A 21 -11.16 -2.47 -1.19
C ARG A 21 -10.78 -1.03 -0.89
N PHE A 22 -9.73 -0.87 -0.10
CA PHE A 22 -9.04 0.40 0.06
C PHE A 22 -7.60 0.28 -0.39
N ASP A 23 -7.10 1.33 -0.99
CA ASP A 23 -5.69 1.51 -1.29
C ASP A 23 -5.19 2.76 -0.58
N THR A 24 -3.94 2.73 -0.15
CA THR A 24 -3.28 3.92 0.41
C THR A 24 -2.46 4.55 -0.71
N MET A 25 -2.65 5.85 -0.93
CA MET A 25 -1.79 6.63 -1.81
C MET A 25 -0.86 7.48 -0.95
N GLY A 26 0.43 7.36 -1.20
CA GLY A 26 1.42 8.16 -0.51
C GLY A 26 1.29 9.64 -0.84
N GLY A 27 1.70 10.49 0.09
CA GLY A 27 1.74 11.93 -0.09
C GLY A 27 2.95 12.38 -0.92
N SER A 28 3.19 13.69 -0.93
CA SER A 28 4.44 14.21 -1.50
C SER A 28 5.62 13.78 -0.63
N LEU A 29 6.54 13.02 -1.22
CA LEU A 29 7.73 12.43 -0.60
C LEU A 29 8.82 13.49 -0.31
N HIS A 30 8.49 14.53 0.45
CA HIS A 30 9.39 15.66 0.70
C HIS A 30 10.56 15.31 1.63
N CYS A 31 10.29 14.61 2.73
CA CYS A 31 11.29 14.33 3.76
C CYS A 31 11.83 12.90 3.72
N TYR A 32 11.15 11.99 3.02
CA TYR A 32 11.49 10.57 2.97
C TYR A 32 11.42 10.04 1.53
N PRO A 33 12.44 9.30 1.06
CA PRO A 33 12.50 8.80 -0.32
C PRO A 33 11.54 7.64 -0.59
N ILE A 34 10.97 7.03 0.45
CA ILE A 34 10.03 5.91 0.38
C ILE A 34 8.97 6.13 1.47
N GLU A 35 7.71 5.91 1.12
CA GLU A 35 6.56 5.82 2.01
C GLU A 35 5.87 4.47 1.79
N CYS A 36 5.45 3.82 2.88
CA CYS A 36 4.70 2.58 2.85
C CYS A 36 3.37 2.80 3.55
N GLY A 37 2.28 2.45 2.87
CA GLY A 37 0.93 2.48 3.42
C GLY A 37 0.38 1.07 3.58
N VAL A 38 -0.28 0.81 4.71
CA VAL A 38 -0.91 -0.48 5.01
C VAL A 38 -2.34 -0.23 5.42
N ILE A 39 -3.28 -0.89 4.77
CA ILE A 39 -4.70 -0.84 5.13
C ILE A 39 -5.35 -2.21 4.99
N GLY A 40 -6.10 -2.61 6.01
CA GLY A 40 -6.90 -3.83 6.00
C GLY A 40 -8.38 -3.50 5.85
N TYR A 41 -9.07 -4.21 4.97
CA TYR A 41 -10.51 -4.13 4.82
C TYR A 41 -11.09 -5.47 4.40
N ARG A 42 -12.03 -5.97 5.20
CA ARG A 42 -12.59 -7.32 5.07
C ARG A 42 -11.46 -8.36 5.06
N ASP A 43 -11.36 -9.15 4.02
CA ASP A 43 -10.35 -10.20 3.79
C ASP A 43 -9.13 -9.70 2.98
N ILE A 44 -9.06 -8.41 2.66
CA ILE A 44 -7.99 -7.82 1.86
C ILE A 44 -7.06 -6.98 2.74
N LEU A 45 -5.75 -7.25 2.64
CA LEU A 45 -4.69 -6.40 3.17
C LEU A 45 -3.96 -5.74 2.00
N SER A 46 -4.19 -4.44 1.80
CA SER A 46 -3.49 -3.65 0.78
C SER A 46 -2.23 -3.04 1.38
N VAL A 47 -1.09 -3.31 0.74
CA VAL A 47 0.20 -2.69 1.06
C VAL A 47 0.70 -1.94 -0.16
N SER A 48 0.89 -0.63 -0.03
CA SER A 48 1.36 0.23 -1.11
C SER A 48 2.71 0.83 -0.77
N PHE A 49 3.47 1.14 -1.82
CA PHE A 49 4.75 1.83 -1.70
C PHE A 49 4.77 3.00 -2.66
N SER A 50 5.13 4.16 -2.15
CA SER A 50 5.43 5.35 -2.93
C SER A 50 6.91 5.66 -2.79
N ARG A 51 7.61 5.95 -3.89
CA ARG A 51 9.05 6.18 -3.88
C ARG A 51 9.47 7.33 -4.80
N ALA A 52 10.45 8.10 -4.35
CA ALA A 52 11.15 9.13 -5.13
C ALA A 52 12.46 8.61 -5.74
N ILE A 53 12.88 7.40 -5.37
CA ILE A 53 14.06 6.70 -5.90
C ILE A 53 13.64 5.77 -7.04
N ASP A 54 14.48 5.57 -8.06
CA ASP A 54 14.13 4.74 -9.23
C ASP A 54 14.07 3.23 -8.94
N ARG A 55 14.88 2.74 -8.01
CA ARG A 55 15.00 1.30 -7.75
C ARG A 55 14.00 0.82 -6.69
N PRO A 56 13.17 -0.19 -6.98
CA PRO A 56 12.16 -0.69 -6.05
C PRO A 56 12.71 -1.75 -5.08
N PHE A 57 13.86 -1.47 -4.43
CA PHE A 57 14.53 -2.46 -3.58
C PHE A 57 13.69 -2.85 -2.37
N ALA A 58 13.01 -1.88 -1.74
CA ALA A 58 12.19 -2.12 -0.57
C ALA A 58 10.95 -2.96 -0.91
N GLU A 59 10.27 -2.61 -1.99
CA GLU A 59 9.08 -3.33 -2.47
C GLU A 59 9.42 -4.76 -2.84
N ASN A 60 10.50 -4.96 -3.63
CA ASN A 60 10.91 -6.30 -4.03
C ASN A 60 11.27 -7.16 -2.82
N ARG A 61 12.04 -6.62 -1.88
CA ARG A 61 12.42 -7.37 -0.68
C ARG A 61 11.21 -7.74 0.17
N PHE A 62 10.24 -6.83 0.29
CA PHE A 62 8.99 -7.10 0.99
C PHE A 62 8.21 -8.26 0.37
N PHE A 63 8.01 -8.23 -0.96
CA PHE A 63 7.29 -9.29 -1.66
C PHE A 63 8.04 -10.63 -1.69
N GLU A 64 9.37 -10.62 -1.73
CA GLU A 64 10.18 -11.83 -1.57
C GLU A 64 9.95 -12.52 -0.23
N ILE A 65 9.87 -11.75 0.85
CA ILE A 65 9.60 -12.28 2.20
C ILE A 65 8.20 -12.89 2.24
N LEU A 66 7.19 -12.20 1.72
CA LEU A 66 5.81 -12.73 1.66
C LEU A 66 5.71 -14.02 0.84
N ALA A 67 6.41 -14.08 -0.29
CA ALA A 67 6.44 -15.29 -1.12
C ALA A 67 7.15 -16.45 -0.40
N ALA A 68 8.23 -16.18 0.32
CA ALA A 68 8.93 -17.19 1.13
C ALA A 68 8.05 -17.74 2.27
N ASP A 69 7.19 -16.90 2.84
CA ASP A 69 6.24 -17.28 3.89
C ASP A 69 4.96 -17.95 3.33
N GLY A 70 4.84 -18.12 2.02
CA GLY A 70 3.71 -18.79 1.37
C GLY A 70 2.43 -17.94 1.29
N ALA A 71 2.53 -16.63 1.48
CA ALA A 71 1.38 -15.74 1.36
C ALA A 71 0.94 -15.60 -0.11
N ALA A 72 -0.37 -15.67 -0.36
CA ALA A 72 -0.94 -15.38 -1.66
C ALA A 72 -0.93 -13.85 -1.89
N VAL A 73 -0.16 -13.40 -2.89
CA VAL A 73 0.03 -11.97 -3.19
C VAL A 73 -0.43 -11.65 -4.60
N HIS A 74 -1.24 -10.61 -4.75
CA HIS A 74 -1.52 -9.96 -6.03
C HIS A 74 -0.73 -8.65 -6.09
N ARG A 75 0.11 -8.46 -7.12
CA ARG A 75 0.93 -7.26 -7.29
C ARG A 75 0.34 -6.35 -8.36
N GLU A 76 0.01 -5.14 -7.97
CA GLU A 76 -0.45 -4.07 -8.86
C GLU A 76 0.58 -2.94 -8.86
N ARG A 77 0.70 -2.20 -9.96
CA ARG A 77 1.61 -1.06 -10.08
C ARG A 77 0.85 0.16 -10.57
N TYR A 78 0.83 1.20 -9.74
CA TYR A 78 0.24 2.49 -10.05
C TYR A 78 1.38 3.46 -10.40
N GLY A 79 1.55 3.81 -11.68
CA GLY A 79 2.62 4.71 -12.11
C GLY A 79 2.92 4.68 -13.62
N HIS A 80 3.21 5.86 -14.17
CA HIS A 80 3.29 6.20 -15.60
C HIS A 80 4.30 5.38 -16.40
N SER A 81 3.83 4.69 -17.45
CA SER A 81 4.64 4.36 -18.62
C SER A 81 4.87 5.63 -19.43
N GLY A 82 6.05 6.24 -19.34
CA GLY A 82 6.39 7.38 -20.19
C GLY A 82 7.61 8.17 -19.73
N SER A 83 8.77 7.81 -20.29
CA SER A 83 9.82 8.68 -20.86
C SER A 83 10.98 7.79 -21.28
#